data_AF-A0A5D0V8Z7-F1
#
_entry.id   AF-A0A5D0V8Z7-F1
#
_cell.length_a   1.000
_cell.length_b   1.000
_cell.length_c   1.000
_cell.angle_alpha   90.00
_cell.angle_beta   90.00
_cell.angle_gamma   90.00
#
_symmetry.space_group_name_H-M   'P 1'
#
loop_
_entity.id
_entity.type
_entity.pdbx_description
1 polymer ?
#
loop_
_entity_poly.entity_id
_entity_poly.type
_entity_poly.pdbx_seq_one_letter_code
_entity_poly.pdbx_strand_id
1 'polypeptide(L)' 'MSTTALIMDRFNADELAVRRLLTRVPAFAALCEDYATACCALARWSEDENKAADYKAIIEELEREISGFLIGSNDTGETG' A
#
# COMPACT_ATOMS: atom_id res chain seq x y z
N MET A 1 -7.09 6.41 11.10
CA MET A 1 -7.15 6.67 9.64
C MET A 1 -7.60 5.40 8.96
N SER A 2 -8.49 5.47 7.97
CA SER A 2 -8.94 4.27 7.26
C SER A 2 -7.87 3.81 6.28
N THR A 3 -7.46 2.54 6.37
CA THR A 3 -6.47 1.90 5.50
C THR A 3 -6.69 2.20 4.02
N THR A 4 -7.93 2.02 3.57
CA THR A 4 -8.32 2.27 2.18
C THR A 4 -8.13 3.72 1.77
N ALA A 5 -8.35 4.69 2.67
CA ALA A 5 -8.19 6.10 2.35
C ALA A 5 -6.71 6.47 2.11
N LEU A 6 -5.78 5.89 2.87
CA LEU A 6 -4.34 6.13 2.68
C LEU A 6 -3.85 5.55 1.34
N ILE A 7 -4.28 4.33 1.02
CA ILE A 7 -3.93 3.71 -0.27
C ILE A 7 -4.59 4.44 -1.43
N MET A 8 -5.84 4.89 -1.29
CA MET A 8 -6.53 5.66 -2.33
C MET A 8 -5.90 7.03 -2.56
N ASP A 9 -5.44 7.71 -1.51
CA ASP A 9 -4.72 8.97 -1.64
C ASP A 9 -3.38 8.77 -2.37
N ARG A 10 -2.66 7.70 -2.02
CA ARG A 10 -1.35 7.40 -2.59
C ARG A 10 -1.40 6.86 -4.02
N PHE A 11 -2.37 6.01 -4.31
CA PHE A 11 -2.56 5.33 -5.60
C PHE A 11 -3.87 5.80 -6.26
N ASN A 12 -4.13 7.10 -6.26
CA ASN A 12 -5.37 7.66 -6.80
C ASN A 12 -5.55 7.40 -8.30
N ALA A 13 -4.45 7.26 -9.04
CA ALA A 13 -4.46 6.96 -10.47
C ALA A 13 -4.98 5.54 -10.75
N ASP A 14 -4.77 4.62 -9.81
CA ASP A 14 -5.11 3.20 -9.92
C ASP A 14 -6.26 2.81 -8.98
N GLU A 15 -7.10 3.77 -8.57
CA GLU A 15 -8.14 3.59 -7.56
C GLU A 15 -9.09 2.41 -7.89
N LEU A 16 -9.40 2.21 -9.18
CA LEU A 16 -10.21 1.09 -9.66
C LEU A 16 -9.50 -0.25 -9.48
N ALA A 17 -8.21 -0.32 -9.78
CA ALA A 17 -7.40 -1.53 -9.63
C ALA A 17 -7.22 -1.87 -8.15
N VAL A 18 -6.94 -0.87 -7.31
CA VAL A 18 -6.88 -0.99 -5.84
C VAL A 18 -8.20 -1.57 -5.31
N ARG A 19 -9.36 -1.00 -5.67
CA ARG A 19 -10.67 -1.51 -5.22
C ARG A 19 -10.93 -2.96 -5.65
N ARG A 20 -10.55 -3.31 -6.89
CA ARG A 20 -10.66 -4.68 -7.41
C ARG A 20 -9.78 -5.63 -6.62
N LEU A 21 -8.53 -5.27 -6.37
CA LEU A 21 -7.56 -6.06 -5.62
C LEU A 21 -7.98 -6.24 -4.16
N LEU A 22 -8.46 -5.18 -3.48
CA LEU A 22 -9.00 -5.27 -2.13
C LEU A 22 -10.16 -6.26 -2.02
N THR A 23 -10.96 -6.39 -3.09
CA THR A 23 -12.11 -7.31 -3.11
C THR A 23 -11.72 -8.73 -3.52
N ARG A 24 -10.73 -8.90 -4.42
CA ARG A 24 -10.40 -10.17 -5.06
C ARG A 24 -9.18 -10.87 -4.46
N VAL A 25 -8.26 -10.12 -3.87
CA VAL A 25 -6.95 -10.59 -3.44
C VAL A 25 -6.79 -10.30 -1.94
N PRO A 26 -7.07 -11.28 -1.06
CA PRO A 26 -6.97 -11.07 0.39
C PRO A 26 -5.55 -10.73 0.84
N ALA A 27 -4.52 -11.23 0.13
CA ALA A 27 -3.13 -10.87 0.37
C ALA A 27 -2.87 -9.37 0.15
N PHE A 28 -3.52 -8.75 -0.84
CA PHE A 28 -3.42 -7.31 -1.07
C PHE A 28 -4.12 -6.52 0.01
N ALA A 29 -5.28 -6.99 0.50
CA ALA A 29 -5.97 -6.37 1.62
C ALA A 29 -5.09 -6.37 2.89
N ALA A 30 -4.47 -7.51 3.22
CA ALA A 30 -3.52 -7.61 4.33
C ALA A 30 -2.33 -6.64 4.15
N LEU A 31 -1.73 -6.60 2.95
CA LEU A 31 -0.63 -5.69 2.62
C LEU A 31 -1.01 -4.20 2.83
N CYS A 32 -2.24 -3.82 2.46
CA CYS A 32 -2.76 -2.48 2.70
C CYS A 32 -2.89 -2.21 4.22
N GLU A 33 -3.36 -3.18 5.00
CA GLU A 33 -3.46 -3.07 6.46
C GLU A 33 -2.09 -2.92 7.13
N ASP A 34 -1.09 -3.67 6.67
CA ASP A 34 0.31 -3.52 7.10
C ASP A 34 0.84 -2.11 6.78
N TYR A 35 0.57 -1.59 5.57
CA TYR A 35 0.94 -0.23 5.19
C TYR A 35 0.32 0.83 6.11
N ALA A 36 -0.98 0.72 6.38
CA ALA A 36 -1.66 1.66 7.28
C ALA A 36 -1.11 1.58 8.71
N THR A 37 -0.76 0.37 9.16
CA THR A 37 -0.15 0.14 10.47
C THR A 37 1.24 0.77 10.54
N ALA A 38 2.06 0.62 9.50
CA ALA A 38 3.38 1.23 9.41
C ALA A 38 3.30 2.76 9.37
N CYS A 39 2.36 3.35 8.60
CA CYS A 39 2.10 4.79 8.61
C CYS A 39 1.69 5.30 10.01
N CYS A 40 0.81 4.57 10.70
CA CYS A 40 0.40 4.92 12.06
C CYS A 40 1.58 4.83 13.05
N ALA A 41 2.41 3.79 12.91
CA ALA A 41 3.61 3.63 13.71
C ALA A 41 4.62 4.74 13.42
N LEU A 42 4.85 5.12 12.16
CA LEU A 42 5.70 6.24 11.79
C LEU A 42 5.23 7.55 12.44
N ALA A 43 3.93 7.84 12.41
CA ALA A 43 3.37 9.01 13.07
C ALA A 43 3.58 8.97 14.60
N ARG A 44 3.47 7.77 15.20
CA ARG A 44 3.69 7.56 16.64
C ARG A 44 5.15 7.70 17.04
N TRP A 45 6.07 7.22 16.21
CA TRP A 45 7.51 7.24 16.44
C TRP A 45 8.19 8.39 15.70
N SER A 46 7.44 9.45 15.33
CA SER A 46 7.98 10.58 14.57
C SER A 46 9.03 11.39 15.35
N GLU A 47 9.03 11.27 16.69
CA GLU A 47 10.02 11.89 17.58
C GLU A 47 11.31 11.05 17.68
N ASP A 48 11.23 9.74 17.39
CA ASP A 48 12.36 8.81 17.39
C ASP A 48 12.92 8.66 15.98
N GLU A 49 13.92 9.48 15.62
CA GLU A 49 14.48 9.51 14.26
C GLU A 49 14.91 8.13 13.71
N ASN A 50 15.48 7.27 14.56
CA ASN A 50 15.91 5.94 14.16
C ASN A 50 14.73 5.02 13.82
N LYS A 51 13.65 5.06 14.63
CA LYS A 51 12.43 4.30 14.37
C LYS A 51 11.66 4.89 13.20
N ALA A 52 11.61 6.22 13.09
CA ALA A 52 10.97 6.89 11.98
C ALA A 52 11.65 6.52 10.64
N ALA A 53 12.98 6.41 10.62
CA ALA A 53 13.72 5.96 9.44
C ALA A 53 13.41 4.49 9.09
N ASP A 54 13.35 3.61 10.10
CA ASP A 54 12.99 2.19 9.93
C ASP A 54 11.57 2.02 9.37
N TYR A 55 10.57 2.68 9.98
CA TYR A 55 9.19 2.64 9.49
C TYR A 55 9.04 3.26 8.10
N LYS A 56 9.80 4.32 7.77
CA LYS A 56 9.81 4.86 6.41
C LYS A 56 10.30 3.82 5.40
N ALA A 57 11.39 3.10 5.70
CA ALA A 57 11.88 2.05 4.82
C ALA A 57 10.85 0.92 4.62
N ILE A 58 10.15 0.52 5.70
CA ILE A 58 9.06 -0.47 5.64
C ILE A 58 7.92 0.04 4.76
N ILE A 59 7.48 1.29 4.94
CA ILE A 59 6.44 1.92 4.12
C ILE A 59 6.85 1.89 2.64
N GLU A 60 8.10 2.26 2.32
CA GLU A 60 8.60 2.23 0.95
C GLU A 60 8.63 0.82 0.33
N GLU A 61 8.94 -0.21 1.12
CA GLU A 61 8.88 -1.60 0.66
C GLU A 61 7.45 -2.03 0.37
N LEU A 62 6.52 -1.74 1.29
CA LEU A 62 5.10 -2.02 1.12
C LEU A 62 4.52 -1.29 -0.10
N GLU A 63 4.91 -0.03 -0.35
CA GLU A 63 4.49 0.70 -1.55
C GLU A 63 4.97 0.03 -2.84
N ARG A 64 6.19 -0.52 -2.86
CA ARG A 64 6.70 -1.26 -4.02
C ARG A 64 5.93 -2.55 -4.24
N GLU A 65 5.62 -3.28 -3.18
CA GLU A 65 4.80 -4.48 -3.30
C GLU A 65 3.40 -4.14 -3.82
N ILE A 66 2.73 -3.13 -3.24
CA ILE A 66 1.42 -2.65 -3.68
C ILE A 66 1.46 -2.25 -5.16
N SER A 67 2.48 -1.49 -5.57
CA SER A 67 2.68 -1.11 -6.96
C SER A 67 2.89 -2.33 -7.87
N GLY A 68 3.65 -3.34 -7.41
CA GLY A 68 3.81 -4.61 -8.11
C GLY A 68 2.48 -5.34 -8.34
N PHE A 69 1.60 -5.35 -7.34
CA PHE A 69 0.25 -5.91 -7.50
C PHE A 69 -0.60 -5.12 -8.51
N LEU A 70 -0.48 -3.78 -8.54
CA LEU A 70 -1.22 -2.93 -9.47
C LEU A 70 -0.73 -3.12 -10.92
N ILE A 71 0.59 -3.14 -11.12
CA ILE A 71 1.20 -3.40 -12.43
C ILE A 71 0.82 -4.80 -12.93
N GLY A 72 0.94 -5.83 -12.08
CA GLY A 72 0.55 -7.20 -12.43
C GLY A 72 -0.95 -7.37 -12.69
N SER A 73 -1.79 -6.53 -12.08
CA SER A 73 -3.24 -6.50 -12.37
C SER A 73 -3.58 -5.82 -13.69
N ASN A 74 -2.76 -4.86 -14.13
CA ASN A 74 -2.90 -4.21 -15.43
C ASN A 74 -2.36 -5.06 -16.58
N ASP A 75 -1.48 -6.02 -16.32
CA ASP A 75 -0.91 -6.94 -17.32
C ASP A 75 -1.91 -8.03 -17.77
N THR A 76 -3.04 -8.22 -17.06
CA THR A 76 -4.14 -9.07 -17.55
C THR A 76 -5.02 -8.33 -18.58
N GLY A 77 -4.38 -7.65 -19.52
CA GLY A 77 -4.98 -6.91 -20.62
C GLY A 77 -4.16 -7.14 -21.90
N GLU A 78 -4.53 -8.18 -22.65
CA GLU A 78 -4.18 -8.41 -24.07
C GLU A 78 -2.74 -8.82 -24.43
N THR A 79 -2.53 -10.12 -24.61
CA THR A 79 -1.88 -10.59 -25.85
C THR A 79 -2.93 -11.31 -26.67
N GLY A 80 -3.51 -10.59 -27.63
CA GLY A 80 -4.24 -11.17 -28.75
C GLY A 80 -3.30 -11.76 -29.80
#